data_AF-A0A955L644-F1
#
_entry.id   AF-A0A955L644-F1
#
_cell.length_a   1.000
_cell.length_b   1.000
_cell.length_c   1.000
_cell.angle_alpha   90.00
_cell.angle_beta   90.00
_cell.angle_gamma   90.00
#
_symmetry.space_group_name_H-M   'P 1'
#
loop_
_entity.id
_entity.type
_entity.pdbx_description
1 polymer ?
#
loop_
_entity_poly.entity_id
_entity_poly.type
_entity_poly.pdbx_seq_one_letter_code
_entity_poly.pdbx_strand_id
1 'polypeptide(L)'
;MNAFFTGSTRNLEKIKDVYQKIISILDENQVEIQRSWLIEKLEDTDMHTSSKDILVDNINLLAESDFAIVELSTPSLGVGYFIGQAIANHKKILCLYPDSINDDDISEVVSGSTSSLLTYKKYNTNNLESIIKEFIDSLQREELRKFNFVANEKIIDYLEKGADKENKSMSEFLRDKILKELIEEE
;
A
#
# COMPACT_ATOMS: atom_id res chain seq x y z
N MET A 1 7.33 9.12 -2.58
CA MET A 1 6.35 8.02 -2.47
C MET A 1 4.97 8.64 -2.53
N ASN A 2 4.02 8.05 -3.25
CA ASN A 2 2.67 8.56 -3.37
C ASN A 2 1.62 7.50 -2.95
N ALA A 3 0.45 7.96 -2.50
CA ALA A 3 -0.59 7.10 -1.96
C ALA A 3 -1.96 7.41 -2.57
N PHE A 4 -2.69 6.34 -2.89
CA PHE A 4 -4.13 6.43 -3.16
C PHE A 4 -4.91 6.27 -1.86
N PHE A 5 -5.63 7.31 -1.44
CA PHE A 5 -6.51 7.23 -0.28
C PHE A 5 -7.98 7.14 -0.70
N THR A 6 -8.70 6.17 -0.13
CA THR A 6 -10.13 6.01 -0.33
C THR A 6 -10.86 5.53 0.93
N GLY A 7 -12.18 5.68 0.92
CA GLY A 7 -13.06 5.42 2.04
C GLY A 7 -14.50 5.68 1.63
N SER A 8 -15.45 5.30 2.48
CA SER A 8 -16.85 5.56 2.18
C SER A 8 -17.14 7.06 2.16
N THR A 9 -17.87 7.52 1.15
CA THR A 9 -18.42 8.89 1.11
C THR A 9 -19.81 8.97 1.74
N ARG A 10 -20.35 7.85 2.25
CA ARG A 10 -21.60 7.83 3.02
C ARG A 10 -21.32 8.36 4.43
N ASN A 11 -22.18 9.25 4.92
CA ASN A 11 -22.01 9.92 6.22
C ASN A 11 -20.65 10.64 6.35
N LEU A 12 -20.15 11.22 5.25
CA LEU A 12 -18.83 11.87 5.20
C LEU A 12 -18.65 12.89 6.33
N GLU A 13 -19.68 13.67 6.68
CA GLU A 13 -19.65 14.65 7.78
C GLU A 13 -19.22 14.05 9.13
N LYS A 14 -19.45 12.75 9.36
CA LYS A 14 -19.08 12.09 10.62
C LYS A 14 -17.65 11.53 10.60
N ILE A 15 -17.07 11.34 9.43
CA ILE A 15 -15.80 10.63 9.23
C ILE A 15 -14.73 11.58 8.66
N LYS A 16 -15.13 12.75 8.17
CA LYS A 16 -14.26 13.77 7.56
C LYS A 16 -13.04 14.09 8.42
N ASP A 17 -13.21 14.24 9.73
CA ASP A 17 -12.10 14.54 10.65
C ASP A 17 -11.04 13.42 10.66
N VAL A 18 -11.48 12.16 10.61
CA VAL A 18 -10.57 11.01 10.51
C VAL A 18 -9.84 11.03 9.17
N TYR A 19 -10.55 11.27 8.07
CA TYR A 19 -9.95 11.33 6.74
C TYR A 19 -8.90 12.46 6.65
N GLN A 20 -9.21 13.63 7.18
CA GLN A 20 -8.28 14.75 7.26
C GLN A 20 -7.06 14.41 8.14
N LYS A 21 -7.25 13.69 9.25
CA LYS A 21 -6.13 13.25 10.08
C LYS A 21 -5.23 12.24 9.36
N ILE A 22 -5.80 11.29 8.62
CA ILE A 22 -5.04 10.35 7.77
C ILE A 22 -4.22 11.12 6.74
N ILE A 23 -4.83 12.07 6.03
CA ILE A 23 -4.18 12.94 5.04
C ILE A 23 -3.03 13.72 5.68
N SER A 24 -3.24 14.34 6.84
CA SER A 24 -2.21 15.07 7.59
C SER A 24 -1.02 14.18 7.95
N ILE A 25 -1.27 12.97 8.45
CA ILE A 25 -0.21 12.03 8.82
C ILE A 25 0.61 11.62 7.59
N LEU A 26 -0.04 11.40 6.44
CA LEU A 26 0.66 11.06 5.19
C LEU A 26 1.56 12.21 4.73
N ASP A 27 1.04 13.45 4.75
CA ASP A 27 1.80 14.65 4.39
C ASP A 27 3.01 14.87 5.31
N GLU A 28 2.82 14.73 6.63
CA GLU A 28 3.89 14.81 7.64
C GLU A 28 5.00 13.76 7.43
N ASN A 29 4.67 12.62 6.79
CA ASN A 29 5.62 11.56 6.43
C ASN A 29 6.12 11.66 4.97
N GLN A 30 5.98 12.83 4.32
CA GLN A 30 6.45 13.10 2.96
C GLN A 30 5.84 12.16 1.90
N VAL A 31 4.60 11.72 2.12
CA VAL A 31 3.83 10.94 1.16
C VAL A 31 2.91 11.87 0.39
N GLU A 32 3.09 11.91 -0.93
CA GLU A 32 2.21 12.66 -1.82
C GLU A 32 0.86 11.93 -1.96
N ILE A 33 -0.23 12.63 -1.70
CA ILE A 33 -1.57 12.02 -1.75
C ILE A 33 -2.16 12.28 -3.12
N GLN A 34 -2.50 11.21 -3.84
CA GLN A 34 -3.19 11.34 -5.11
C GLN A 34 -4.53 12.03 -4.90
N ARG A 35 -4.82 13.01 -5.76
CA ARG A 35 -6.05 13.80 -5.71
C ARG A 35 -7.25 13.02 -6.22
N SER A 36 -7.59 11.96 -5.50
CA SER A 36 -8.71 11.06 -5.79
C SER A 36 -10.04 11.82 -5.65
N TRP A 37 -11.11 11.23 -6.18
CA TRP A 37 -12.45 11.80 -6.03
C TRP A 37 -12.86 11.97 -4.56
N LEU A 38 -12.36 11.13 -3.65
CA LEU A 38 -12.59 11.31 -2.22
C LEU A 38 -11.94 12.61 -1.71
N ILE A 39 -10.70 12.89 -2.15
CA ILE A 39 -9.98 14.11 -1.76
C ILE A 39 -10.72 15.35 -2.28
N GLU A 40 -11.12 15.35 -3.55
CA GLU A 40 -11.90 16.46 -4.12
C GLU A 40 -13.22 16.69 -3.38
N LYS A 41 -13.89 15.61 -2.95
CA LYS A 41 -15.11 15.70 -2.13
C LYS A 41 -14.85 16.29 -0.75
N LEU A 42 -13.71 16.02 -0.14
CA LEU A 42 -13.33 16.58 1.17
C LEU A 42 -13.03 18.08 1.08
N GLU A 43 -12.45 18.50 -0.06
CA GLU A 43 -12.08 19.87 -0.39
C GLU A 43 -13.24 20.72 -0.94
N ASP A 44 -14.37 20.09 -1.28
CA ASP A 44 -15.50 20.72 -1.98
C ASP A 44 -15.11 21.31 -3.35
N THR A 45 -14.29 20.56 -4.09
CA THR A 45 -13.77 20.93 -5.41
C THR A 45 -14.07 19.87 -6.47
N ASP A 46 -15.17 19.11 -6.33
CA ASP A 46 -15.52 18.03 -7.27
C ASP A 46 -15.67 18.60 -8.69
N MET A 47 -14.78 18.18 -9.60
CA MET A 47 -14.73 18.69 -10.97
C MET A 47 -15.32 17.71 -11.99
N HIS A 48 -15.76 16.53 -11.56
CA HIS A 48 -16.13 15.47 -12.47
C HIS A 48 -17.51 15.68 -13.10
N THR A 49 -17.59 15.47 -14.41
CA THR A 49 -18.83 15.65 -15.18
C THR A 49 -19.69 14.40 -15.26
N SER A 50 -19.15 13.21 -14.96
CA SER A 50 -19.88 11.95 -14.96
C SER A 50 -19.29 10.91 -14.01
N SER A 51 -20.10 9.93 -13.59
CA SER A 51 -19.63 8.80 -12.77
C SER A 51 -18.61 7.91 -13.49
N LYS A 52 -18.59 7.94 -14.83
CA LYS A 52 -17.60 7.22 -15.62
C LYS A 52 -16.22 7.87 -15.49
N ASP A 53 -16.17 9.20 -15.54
CA ASP A 53 -14.93 9.96 -15.42
C ASP A 53 -14.33 9.73 -14.03
N ILE A 54 -15.16 9.84 -12.98
CA ILE A 54 -14.77 9.50 -11.59
C ILE A 54 -14.10 8.13 -11.52
N LEU A 55 -14.73 7.11 -12.11
CA LEU A 55 -14.22 5.75 -12.06
C LEU A 55 -12.87 5.60 -12.78
N VAL A 56 -12.78 6.10 -14.02
CA VAL A 56 -11.57 5.95 -14.86
C VAL A 56 -10.40 6.68 -14.23
N ASP A 57 -10.59 7.92 -13.81
CA ASP A 57 -9.53 8.75 -13.25
C ASP A 57 -9.01 8.16 -11.94
N ASN A 58 -9.91 7.70 -11.06
CA ASN A 58 -9.50 7.09 -9.79
C ASN A 58 -8.80 5.73 -9.96
N ILE A 59 -9.17 4.93 -10.98
CA ILE A 59 -8.45 3.69 -11.29
C ILE A 59 -7.02 4.01 -11.77
N ASN A 60 -6.87 5.04 -12.62
CA ASN A 60 -5.55 5.45 -13.12
C ASN A 60 -4.68 5.97 -11.96
N LEU A 61 -5.21 6.87 -11.13
CA LEU A 61 -4.51 7.38 -9.95
C LEU A 61 -4.09 6.25 -8.99
N LEU A 62 -4.96 5.26 -8.77
CA LEU A 62 -4.65 4.09 -7.96
C LEU A 62 -3.56 3.23 -8.58
N ALA A 63 -3.58 3.03 -9.90
CA ALA A 63 -2.56 2.25 -10.60
C ALA A 63 -1.19 2.95 -10.61
N GLU A 64 -1.16 4.28 -10.67
CA GLU A 64 0.05 5.12 -10.61
C GLU A 64 0.59 5.30 -9.18
N SER A 65 -0.19 4.94 -8.16
CA SER A 65 0.23 5.07 -6.75
C SER A 65 1.19 3.98 -6.30
N ASP A 66 2.11 4.26 -5.38
CA ASP A 66 3.01 3.26 -4.78
C ASP A 66 2.25 2.29 -3.88
N PHE A 67 1.26 2.80 -3.15
CA PHE A 67 0.40 2.03 -2.25
C PHE A 67 -0.98 2.66 -2.08
N ALA A 68 -1.87 1.95 -1.39
CA ALA A 68 -3.21 2.46 -1.06
C ALA A 68 -3.48 2.43 0.45
N ILE A 69 -4.24 3.42 0.91
CA ILE A 69 -4.86 3.42 2.25
C ILE A 69 -6.37 3.42 2.07
N VAL A 70 -7.03 2.54 2.80
CA VAL A 70 -8.48 2.33 2.73
C VAL A 70 -9.09 2.42 4.12
N GLU A 71 -10.04 3.33 4.32
CA GLU A 71 -10.82 3.40 5.54
C GLU A 71 -12.13 2.61 5.40
N LEU A 72 -12.36 1.69 6.33
CA LEU A 72 -13.39 0.65 6.27
C LEU A 72 -14.49 0.79 7.33
N SER A 73 -14.58 1.92 8.04
CA SER A 73 -15.59 2.10 9.09
C SER A 73 -17.03 2.01 8.58
N THR A 74 -17.25 2.29 7.29
CA THR A 74 -18.58 2.26 6.69
C THR A 74 -18.56 1.34 5.46
N PRO A 75 -19.40 0.28 5.43
CA PRO A 75 -19.52 -0.61 4.28
C PRO A 75 -19.82 0.16 2.98
N SER A 76 -19.03 -0.11 1.94
CA SER A 76 -19.13 0.58 0.66
C SER A 76 -18.69 -0.31 -0.51
N LEU A 77 -19.60 -0.50 -1.49
CA LEU A 77 -19.30 -1.25 -2.72
C LEU A 77 -18.17 -0.60 -3.53
N GLY A 78 -18.12 0.74 -3.57
CA GLY A 78 -17.07 1.46 -4.27
C GLY A 78 -15.70 1.25 -3.63
N VAL A 79 -15.64 1.22 -2.29
CA VAL A 79 -14.41 0.91 -1.56
C VAL A 79 -13.97 -0.53 -1.83
N GLY A 80 -14.89 -1.50 -1.78
CA GLY A 80 -14.60 -2.89 -2.13
C GLY A 80 -14.08 -3.04 -3.57
N TYR A 81 -14.63 -2.27 -4.51
CA TYR A 81 -14.15 -2.22 -5.89
C TYR A 81 -12.70 -1.71 -5.97
N PHE A 82 -12.36 -0.61 -5.29
CA PHE A 82 -10.99 -0.09 -5.25
C PHE A 82 -9.99 -1.05 -4.59
N ILE A 83 -10.40 -1.78 -3.55
CA ILE A 83 -9.56 -2.85 -2.97
C ILE A 83 -9.25 -3.92 -4.02
N GLY A 84 -10.26 -4.39 -4.74
CA GLY A 84 -10.07 -5.37 -5.82
C GLY A 84 -9.12 -4.86 -6.90
N GLN A 85 -9.29 -3.60 -7.33
CA GLN A 85 -8.39 -2.97 -8.31
C GLN A 85 -6.96 -2.81 -7.78
N ALA A 86 -6.78 -2.43 -6.52
CA ALA A 86 -5.45 -2.30 -5.90
C ALA A 86 -4.73 -3.65 -5.83
N ILE A 87 -5.42 -4.73 -5.47
CA ILE A 87 -4.86 -6.09 -5.48
C ILE A 87 -4.47 -6.50 -6.90
N ALA A 88 -5.33 -6.23 -7.89
CA ALA A 88 -5.06 -6.55 -9.30
C ALA A 88 -3.85 -5.77 -9.86
N ASN A 89 -3.61 -4.57 -9.35
CA ASN A 89 -2.43 -3.74 -9.69
C ASN A 89 -1.24 -3.97 -8.74
N HIS A 90 -1.24 -5.06 -7.96
CA HIS A 90 -0.17 -5.44 -7.03
C HIS A 90 0.22 -4.37 -6.01
N LYS A 91 -0.71 -3.49 -5.63
CA LYS A 91 -0.46 -2.44 -4.63
C LYS A 91 -0.55 -3.02 -3.22
N LYS A 92 0.38 -2.64 -2.35
CA LYS A 92 0.24 -2.86 -0.90
C LYS A 92 -0.87 -1.95 -0.37
N ILE A 93 -1.72 -2.46 0.51
CA ILE A 93 -2.94 -1.80 0.97
C ILE A 93 -2.98 -1.83 2.49
N LEU A 94 -3.10 -0.67 3.12
CA LEU A 94 -3.41 -0.54 4.53
C LEU A 94 -4.91 -0.30 4.71
N CYS A 95 -5.59 -1.29 5.30
CA CYS A 95 -7.01 -1.25 5.64
C CYS A 95 -7.17 -0.80 7.10
N LEU A 96 -7.78 0.37 7.30
CA LEU A 96 -7.99 1.01 8.59
C LEU A 96 -9.47 0.95 8.99
N TYR A 97 -9.75 0.64 10.26
CA TYR A 97 -11.09 0.72 10.83
C TYR A 97 -11.00 1.03 12.33
N PRO A 98 -11.95 1.78 12.92
CA PRO A 98 -11.89 2.17 14.31
C PRO A 98 -12.09 0.96 15.24
N ASP A 99 -11.50 1.01 16.44
CA ASP A 99 -11.64 -0.03 17.47
C ASP A 99 -13.08 -0.22 17.99
N SER A 100 -13.96 0.75 17.72
CA SER A 100 -15.41 0.63 17.94
C SER A 100 -16.11 -0.35 17.00
N ILE A 101 -15.43 -0.82 15.95
CA ILE A 101 -15.96 -1.78 14.96
C ILE A 101 -15.30 -3.13 15.18
N ASN A 102 -16.12 -4.19 15.25
CA ASN A 102 -15.61 -5.55 15.41
C ASN A 102 -15.04 -6.07 14.09
N ASP A 103 -14.16 -7.07 14.16
CA ASP A 103 -13.58 -7.66 12.94
C ASP A 103 -14.67 -8.31 12.07
N ASP A 104 -15.70 -8.87 12.70
CA ASP A 104 -16.85 -9.50 12.03
C ASP A 104 -17.78 -8.48 11.34
N ASP A 105 -17.68 -7.19 11.69
CA ASP A 105 -18.44 -6.11 11.05
C ASP A 105 -17.77 -5.63 9.74
N ILE A 106 -16.51 -6.01 9.52
CA ILE A 106 -15.83 -5.83 8.24
C ILE A 106 -16.37 -6.87 7.25
N SER A 107 -16.58 -6.47 6.00
CA SER A 107 -17.12 -7.35 4.96
C SER A 107 -16.38 -8.69 4.90
N GLU A 108 -17.11 -9.80 5.07
CA GLU A 108 -16.60 -11.18 4.99
C GLU A 108 -15.81 -11.45 3.70
N VAL A 109 -16.19 -10.80 2.59
CA VAL A 109 -15.50 -10.94 1.30
C VAL A 109 -14.14 -10.25 1.32
N VAL A 110 -14.07 -9.06 1.93
CA VAL A 110 -12.83 -8.28 2.06
C VAL A 110 -11.91 -8.97 3.07
N SER A 111 -12.42 -9.29 4.27
CA SER A 111 -11.65 -9.96 5.33
C SER A 111 -11.25 -11.39 4.99
N GLY A 112 -12.02 -12.09 4.14
CA GLY A 112 -11.69 -13.42 3.62
C GLY A 112 -10.56 -13.44 2.56
N SER A 113 -10.09 -12.29 2.10
CA SER A 113 -8.97 -12.22 1.14
C SER A 113 -7.66 -12.68 1.79
N THR A 114 -7.01 -13.67 1.19
CA THR A 114 -5.71 -14.21 1.64
C THR A 114 -4.51 -13.52 1.01
N SER A 115 -4.74 -12.40 0.30
CA SER A 115 -3.66 -11.65 -0.34
C SER A 115 -2.70 -11.07 0.69
N SER A 116 -1.41 -11.34 0.53
CA SER A 116 -0.34 -10.75 1.36
C SER A 116 -0.17 -9.24 1.14
N LEU A 117 -0.90 -8.65 0.19
CA LEU A 117 -0.88 -7.21 -0.07
C LEU A 117 -1.77 -6.42 0.90
N LEU A 118 -2.69 -7.10 1.60
CA LEU A 118 -3.61 -6.46 2.54
C LEU A 118 -3.07 -6.50 3.96
N THR A 119 -3.05 -5.34 4.62
CA THR A 119 -2.76 -5.21 6.04
C THR A 119 -3.95 -4.57 6.75
N TYR A 120 -4.59 -5.31 7.65
CA TYR A 120 -5.72 -4.83 8.45
C TYR A 120 -5.25 -4.29 9.80
N LYS A 121 -5.68 -3.08 10.17
CA LYS A 121 -5.33 -2.45 11.43
C LYS A 121 -6.53 -1.72 12.04
N LYS A 122 -6.84 -2.09 13.29
CA LYS A 122 -7.72 -1.31 14.16
C LYS A 122 -7.02 -0.06 14.64
N TYR A 123 -7.68 1.09 14.55
CA TYR A 123 -7.16 2.34 15.06
C TYR A 123 -8.07 2.98 16.11
N ASN A 124 -7.48 3.86 16.90
CA ASN A 124 -8.12 4.91 17.66
C ASN A 124 -7.25 6.17 17.54
N THR A 125 -7.64 7.22 18.25
CA THR A 125 -6.94 8.52 18.19
C THR A 125 -5.46 8.46 18.59
N ASN A 126 -5.05 7.45 19.37
CA ASN A 126 -3.73 7.40 19.97
C ASN A 126 -2.73 6.57 19.14
N ASN A 127 -3.22 5.65 18.29
CA ASN A 127 -2.36 4.72 17.55
C ASN A 127 -2.44 4.88 16.02
N LEU A 128 -3.36 5.70 15.49
CA LEU A 128 -3.53 5.89 14.05
C LEU A 128 -2.22 6.34 13.38
N GLU A 129 -1.52 7.30 13.99
CA GLU A 129 -0.25 7.81 13.50
C GLU A 129 0.85 6.75 13.49
N SER A 130 1.01 6.00 14.59
CA SER A 130 2.01 4.93 14.64
C SER A 130 1.71 3.83 13.63
N ILE A 131 0.44 3.47 13.42
CA ILE A 131 0.04 2.46 12.45
C ILE A 131 0.44 2.87 11.03
N ILE A 132 0.11 4.11 10.63
CA ILE A 132 0.41 4.60 9.28
C ILE A 132 1.92 4.70 9.08
N LYS A 133 2.66 5.21 10.07
CA LYS A 133 4.11 5.30 10.02
C LYS A 133 4.78 3.93 9.91
N GLU A 134 4.39 2.97 10.74
CA GLU A 134 4.90 1.59 10.67
C GLU A 134 4.64 0.97 9.30
N PHE A 135 3.47 1.23 8.72
CA PHE A 135 3.13 0.76 7.38
C PHE A 135 4.04 1.40 6.33
N ILE A 136 4.19 2.73 6.31
CA ILE A 136 5.11 3.44 5.41
C ILE A 136 6.54 2.92 5.54
N ASP A 137 7.04 2.77 6.77
CA ASP A 137 8.37 2.23 7.04
C ASP A 137 8.53 0.80 6.51
N SER A 138 7.46 0.00 6.52
CA SER A 138 7.46 -1.36 5.96
C SER A 138 7.45 -1.39 4.43
N LEU A 139 7.05 -0.31 3.76
CA LEU A 139 7.13 -0.16 2.31
C LEU A 139 8.57 0.09 1.85
N GLN A 140 9.33 0.83 2.66
CA GLN A 140 10.74 1.16 2.37
C GLN A 140 11.71 0.02 2.70
N ARG A 141 11.30 -0.93 3.54
CA ARG A 141 12.11 -2.12 3.81
C ARG A 141 12.01 -3.07 2.61
N GLU A 142 13.13 -3.29 1.94
CA GLU A 142 13.26 -4.42 1.02
C GLU A 142 12.99 -5.72 1.77
N GLU A 143 11.81 -6.28 1.54
CA GLU A 143 11.43 -7.53 2.17
C GLU A 143 12.15 -8.68 1.43
N LEU A 144 13.28 -9.13 1.97
CA LEU A 144 14.03 -10.25 1.42
C LEU A 144 13.17 -11.51 1.46
N ARG A 145 12.74 -11.99 0.28
CA ARG A 145 12.01 -13.25 0.16
C ARG A 145 12.99 -14.40 -0.01
N LYS A 146 12.87 -15.42 0.85
CA LYS A 146 13.64 -16.66 0.69
C LYS A 146 13.13 -17.42 -0.54
N PHE A 147 14.03 -17.69 -1.47
CA PHE A 147 13.80 -18.62 -2.57
C PHE A 147 14.93 -19.65 -2.60
N ASN A 148 14.65 -20.82 -3.18
CA ASN A 148 15.66 -21.85 -3.37
C ASN A 148 16.32 -21.66 -4.73
N PHE A 149 17.64 -21.53 -4.75
CA PHE A 149 18.43 -21.34 -5.97
C PHE A 149 19.21 -22.62 -6.26
N VAL A 150 18.96 -23.24 -7.43
CA VAL A 150 19.70 -24.42 -7.89
C VAL A 150 20.73 -23.97 -8.92
N ALA A 151 22.00 -24.28 -8.67
CA ALA A 151 23.14 -23.83 -9.46
C ALA A 151 24.13 -24.96 -9.73
N ASN A 152 24.91 -24.84 -10.81
CA ASN A 152 26.02 -25.75 -11.09
C ASN A 152 27.32 -25.27 -10.42
N GLU A 153 28.33 -26.14 -10.38
CA GLU A 153 29.66 -25.87 -9.79
C GLU A 153 30.27 -24.53 -10.26
N LYS A 154 30.16 -24.23 -11.56
CA LYS A 154 30.72 -22.98 -12.11
C LYS A 154 30.09 -21.73 -11.48
N ILE A 155 28.79 -21.76 -11.20
CA ILE A 155 28.08 -20.65 -10.56
C ILE A 155 28.44 -20.59 -9.07
N ILE A 156 28.48 -21.72 -8.37
CA ILE A 156 28.86 -21.78 -6.95
C ILE A 156 30.26 -21.20 -6.74
N ASP A 157 31.25 -21.65 -7.52
CA ASP A 157 32.62 -21.15 -7.50
C ASP A 157 32.71 -19.62 -7.69
N TYR A 158 31.89 -19.08 -8.60
CA TYR A 158 31.85 -17.65 -8.86
C TYR A 158 31.28 -16.88 -7.66
N LEU A 159 30.20 -17.39 -7.07
CA LEU A 159 29.55 -16.77 -5.92
C LEU A 159 30.41 -16.82 -4.66
N GLU A 160 31.06 -17.94 -4.35
CA GLU A 160 31.94 -18.07 -3.19
C GLU A 160 33.12 -17.09 -3.27
N LYS A 161 33.85 -17.10 -4.41
CA LYS A 161 35.01 -16.21 -4.60
C LYS A 161 34.63 -14.73 -4.54
N GLY A 162 33.46 -14.37 -5.07
CA GLY A 162 32.95 -13.02 -5.04
C GLY A 162 32.50 -12.58 -3.64
N ALA A 163 31.74 -13.43 -2.96
CA ALA A 163 31.27 -13.21 -1.61
C ALA A 163 32.42 -13.04 -0.61
N ASP A 164 33.46 -13.89 -0.69
CA ASP A 164 34.65 -13.79 0.14
C ASP A 164 35.41 -12.48 -0.09
N LYS A 165 35.55 -12.07 -1.36
CA LYS A 165 36.27 -10.84 -1.73
C LYS A 165 35.57 -9.58 -1.21
N GLU A 166 34.24 -9.60 -1.14
CA GLU A 166 33.43 -8.46 -0.68
C GLU A 166 32.99 -8.58 0.79
N ASN A 167 33.40 -9.64 1.49
CA ASN A 167 33.01 -9.95 2.87
C ASN A 167 31.48 -9.99 3.05
N LYS A 168 30.79 -10.70 2.16
CA LYS A 168 29.33 -10.87 2.09
C LYS A 168 28.94 -12.34 2.15
N SER A 169 27.65 -12.61 2.38
CA SER A 169 27.11 -13.96 2.11
C SER A 169 26.96 -14.21 0.61
N MET A 170 26.96 -15.47 0.16
CA MET A 170 26.70 -15.80 -1.26
C MET A 170 25.36 -15.25 -1.75
N SER A 171 24.32 -15.28 -0.91
CA SER A 171 22.99 -14.76 -1.27
C SER A 171 22.98 -13.24 -1.42
N GLU A 172 23.74 -12.52 -0.60
CA GLU A 172 23.90 -11.08 -0.68
C GLU A 172 24.73 -10.67 -1.90
N PHE A 173 25.88 -11.33 -2.13
CA PHE A 173 26.69 -11.10 -3.32
C PHE A 173 25.91 -11.38 -4.62
N LEU A 174 25.14 -12.48 -4.67
CA LEU A 174 24.28 -12.79 -5.81
C LEU A 174 23.23 -11.70 -6.03
N ARG A 175 22.56 -11.25 -4.97
CA ARG A 175 21.55 -10.19 -5.05
C ARG A 175 22.15 -8.89 -5.61
N ASP A 176 23.26 -8.44 -5.05
CA ASP A 176 23.93 -7.21 -5.50
C ASP A 176 24.36 -7.28 -6.97
N LYS A 177 24.80 -8.46 -7.42
CA LYS A 177 25.12 -8.69 -8.83
C LYS A 177 23.90 -8.62 -9.74
N ILE A 178 22.79 -9.22 -9.34
CA ILE A 178 21.54 -9.16 -10.09
C ILE A 178 21.04 -7.72 -10.19
N LEU A 179 20.97 -7.01 -9.05
CA LEU A 179 20.53 -5.61 -9.03
C LEU A 179 21.46 -4.74 -9.90
N LYS A 180 22.78 -4.84 -9.72
CA LYS A 180 23.70 -3.98 -10.45
C LYS A 180 23.78 -4.27 -11.96
N GLU A 181 23.68 -5.52 -12.38
CA GLU A 181 24.00 -5.92 -13.76
C GLU A 181 22.79 -6.32 -14.59
N LEU A 182 21.64 -6.64 -13.97
CA LEU A 182 20.46 -7.17 -14.67
C LEU A 182 19.17 -6.36 -14.43
N ILE A 183 19.06 -5.69 -13.29
CA ILE A 183 17.89 -4.90 -12.90
C ILE A 183 18.41 -3.50 -12.62
N GLU A 184 18.77 -2.73 -13.66
CA GLU A 184 19.23 -1.35 -13.49
C GLU A 184 18.30 -0.61 -12.51
N GLU A 185 18.77 -0.42 -11.27
CA GLU A 185 18.16 0.53 -10.34
C GLU A 185 18.56 1.91 -10.86
N GLU A 186 17.65 2.57 -11.58
CA GLU A 186 17.71 4.02 -11.81
C GLU A 186 17.64 4.79 -10.48
#